data_AF-A0A0H3GYY4-F1
#
_entry.id   AF-A0A0H3GYY4-F1
#
_cell.length_a   1.000
_cell.length_b   1.000
_cell.length_c   1.000
_cell.angle_alpha   90.00
_cell.angle_beta   90.00
_cell.angle_gamma   90.00
#
_symmetry.space_group_name_H-M   'P 1'
#
loop_
_entity.id
_entity.type
_entity.pdbx_description
1 polymer ?
#
loop_
_entity_poly.entity_id
_entity_poly.type
_entity_poly.pdbx_seq_one_letter_code
_entity_poly.pdbx_strand_id
1 'polypeptide(L)'
;MRRYFQDNTALISRLNHSLKSHYLQDVERRDVFDRHSEAYKVYGALTRLEQMASMNEVYRKENNIAGLQEINRVLKSVPLTS
;
A
#
# COMPACT_ATOMS: atom_id res chain seq x y z
N MET A 1 3.44 -15.35 -14.16
CA MET A 1 4.23 -14.21 -13.63
C MET A 1 3.52 -12.87 -13.76
N ARG A 2 3.19 -12.42 -14.98
CA ARG A 2 2.62 -11.07 -15.24
C ARG A 2 1.37 -10.75 -14.41
N ARG A 3 0.51 -11.75 -14.15
CA ARG A 3 -0.73 -11.60 -13.37
C ARG A 3 -0.51 -11.08 -11.95
N TYR A 4 0.33 -11.74 -11.13
CA TYR A 4 0.52 -11.29 -9.74
C TYR A 4 1.15 -9.90 -9.66
N PHE A 5 2.12 -9.60 -10.52
CA PHE A 5 2.71 -8.27 -10.58
C PHE A 5 1.64 -7.20 -10.89
N GLN A 6 0.81 -7.42 -11.92
CA GLN A 6 -0.27 -6.49 -12.30
C GLN A 6 -1.34 -6.37 -11.21
N ASP A 7 -1.77 -7.50 -10.64
CA ASP A 7 -2.76 -7.54 -9.56
C ASP A 7 -2.26 -6.77 -8.33
N ASN A 8 -0.99 -6.95 -7.96
CA ASN A 8 -0.34 -6.24 -6.85
C ASN A 8 -0.29 -4.74 -7.12
N THR A 9 0.15 -4.32 -8.31
CA THR A 9 0.19 -2.91 -8.71
C THR A 9 -1.20 -2.27 -8.64
N ALA A 10 -2.24 -2.97 -9.11
CA ALA A 10 -3.61 -2.49 -9.06
C ALA A 10 -4.16 -2.42 -7.62
N LEU A 11 -3.86 -3.42 -6.77
CA LEU A 11 -4.25 -3.42 -5.36
C LEU A 11 -3.57 -2.28 -4.59
N ILE A 12 -2.26 -2.11 -4.76
CA ILE A 12 -1.49 -1.03 -4.13
C ILE A 12 -2.06 0.33 -4.54
N SER A 13 -2.32 0.53 -5.84
CA SER A 13 -2.87 1.79 -6.34
C SER A 13 -4.24 2.10 -5.74
N ARG A 14 -5.12 1.10 -5.65
CA ARG A 14 -6.45 1.24 -5.03
C ARG A 14 -6.38 1.55 -3.53
N LEU A 15 -5.52 0.84 -2.80
CA LEU A 15 -5.33 1.09 -1.37
C LEU A 15 -4.73 2.47 -1.10
N ASN A 16 -3.74 2.88 -1.90
CA ASN A 16 -3.12 4.21 -1.79
C ASN A 16 -4.15 5.32 -2.05
N HIS A 17 -4.96 5.16 -3.10
CA HIS A 17 -6.04 6.08 -3.41
C HIS A 17 -7.08 6.15 -2.27
N SER A 18 -7.57 4.99 -1.80
CA SER A 18 -8.57 4.93 -0.73
C SER A 18 -8.07 5.58 0.57
N LEU A 19 -6.82 5.32 0.97
CA LEU A 19 -6.23 5.94 2.16
C LEU A 19 -6.16 7.47 2.05
N LYS A 20 -5.74 7.99 0.89
CA LYS A 20 -5.65 9.43 0.66
C LYS A 20 -7.02 10.10 0.58
N SER A 21 -7.98 9.47 -0.10
CA SER A 21 -9.31 10.03 -0.30
C SER A 21 -10.13 10.06 0.99
N HIS A 22 -10.04 9.03 1.84
CA HIS A 22 -10.87 8.93 3.04
C HIS A 22 -10.28 9.62 4.26
N TYR A 23 -8.96 9.73 4.35
CA TYR A 23 -8.32 10.17 5.60
C TYR A 23 -7.47 11.44 5.49
N LEU A 24 -7.10 11.88 4.27
CA LEU A 24 -6.14 12.97 4.09
C LEU A 24 -6.73 14.24 3.43
N GLN A 25 -8.05 14.41 3.39
CA GLN A 25 -8.67 15.60 2.79
C GLN A 25 -8.44 16.88 3.60
N ASP A 26 -8.56 16.80 4.93
CA ASP A 26 -8.52 17.95 5.84
C ASP A 26 -7.48 17.78 6.96
N VAL A 27 -6.32 17.21 6.62
CA VAL A 27 -5.25 16.95 7.60
C VAL A 27 -4.42 18.19 7.84
N GLU A 28 -4.30 18.59 9.10
CA GLU A 28 -3.40 19.66 9.47
C GLU A 28 -1.96 19.14 9.60
N ARG A 29 -0.99 20.01 9.32
CA ARG A 29 0.43 19.63 9.38
C ARG A 29 0.85 19.07 10.74
N ARG A 30 0.24 19.54 11.84
CA ARG A 30 0.53 19.04 13.19
C ARG A 30 0.14 17.57 13.36
N ASP A 31 -0.95 17.13 12.72
CA ASP A 31 -1.44 15.77 12.83
C ASP A 31 -0.45 14.79 12.18
N VAL A 32 0.21 15.20 11.10
CA VAL A 32 1.22 14.38 10.41
C VAL A 32 2.35 13.94 11.35
N PHE A 33 2.67 14.73 12.37
CA PHE A 33 3.75 14.45 13.33
C PHE A 33 3.25 13.92 14.68
N ASP A 34 1.94 13.96 14.94
CA ASP A 34 1.34 13.39 16.15
C ASP A 34 1.13 11.89 15.97
N ARG A 35 1.88 11.08 16.73
CA ARG A 35 1.82 9.61 16.67
C ARG A 35 0.46 9.02 17.05
N HIS A 36 -0.39 9.82 17.71
CA HIS A 36 -1.74 9.41 18.09
C HIS A 36 -2.78 9.77 17.02
N SER A 37 -2.45 10.62 16.06
CA SER A 37 -3.39 11.04 15.02
C SER A 37 -3.65 9.93 14.00
N GLU A 38 -4.82 10.00 13.38
CA GLU A 38 -5.16 9.12 12.25
C GLU A 38 -4.28 9.43 11.03
N ALA A 39 -3.95 10.70 10.79
CA ALA A 39 -3.05 11.11 9.72
C ALA A 39 -1.69 10.40 9.81
N TYR A 40 -1.07 10.38 10.99
CA TYR A 40 0.22 9.71 11.20
C TYR A 40 0.14 8.22 10.89
N LYS A 41 -0.93 7.54 11.34
CA LYS A 41 -1.15 6.11 11.05
C LYS A 41 -1.33 5.87 9.54
N VAL A 42 -2.09 6.73 8.87
CA VAL A 42 -2.34 6.66 7.43
C VAL A 42 -1.05 6.88 6.63
N TYR A 43 -0.21 7.84 7.01
CA TYR A 43 1.11 8.01 6.40
C TYR A 43 2.03 6.80 6.63
N GLY A 44 1.96 6.18 7.81
CA GLY A 44 2.63 4.91 8.09
C GLY A 44 2.15 3.78 7.16
N ALA A 45 0.85 3.69 6.90
CA ALA A 45 0.28 2.71 5.96
C ALA A 45 0.69 3.01 4.50
N LEU A 46 0.67 4.28 4.08
CA LEU A 46 1.11 4.70 2.75
C LEU A 46 2.59 4.36 2.50
N THR A 47 3.46 4.62 3.48
CA THR A 47 4.88 4.23 3.42
C THR A 47 5.04 2.72 3.20
N ARG A 48 4.24 1.89 3.89
CA ARG A 48 4.27 0.43 3.69
C ARG A 48 3.81 0.03 2.29
N LEU A 49 2.80 0.69 1.73
CA LEU A 49 2.35 0.45 0.35
C LEU A 49 3.43 0.81 -0.67
N GLU A 50 4.18 1.89 -0.45
CA GLU A 50 5.31 2.27 -1.30
C GLU A 50 6.45 1.24 -1.24
N GLN A 51 6.76 0.71 -0.05
CA GLN A 51 7.70 -0.38 0.12
C GLN A 51 7.25 -1.64 -0.63
N MET A 52 5.96 -2.01 -0.51
CA MET A 52 5.41 -3.14 -1.27
C MET A 52 5.46 -2.92 -2.78
N ALA A 53 5.27 -1.69 -3.27
CA ALA A 53 5.40 -1.37 -4.68
C ALA A 53 6.83 -1.58 -5.18
N SER A 54 7.81 -1.13 -4.40
CA SER A 54 9.23 -1.35 -4.69
C SER A 54 9.58 -2.84 -4.73
N MET A 55 9.13 -3.60 -3.72
CA MET A 55 9.34 -5.05 -3.68
C MET A 55 8.66 -5.78 -4.83
N ASN A 56 7.46 -5.36 -5.25
CA ASN A 56 6.75 -5.93 -6.38
C ASN A 56 7.56 -5.80 -7.69
N GLU A 57 8.25 -4.67 -7.87
CA GLU A 57 9.14 -4.46 -9.02
C GLU A 57 10.43 -5.28 -8.94
N VAL A 58 11.05 -5.39 -7.76
CA VAL A 58 12.23 -6.24 -7.54
C VAL A 58 11.88 -7.70 -7.85
N TYR A 59 10.80 -8.24 -7.27
CA TYR A 59 10.40 -9.62 -7.50
C TYR A 59 9.98 -9.91 -8.93
N ARG A 60 9.45 -8.92 -9.66
CA ARG A 60 9.22 -9.04 -11.09
C ARG A 60 10.52 -9.20 -11.86
N LYS A 61 11.55 -8.39 -11.57
CA LYS A 61 12.87 -8.45 -12.23
C LYS A 61 13.60 -9.76 -11.94
N GLU A 62 13.48 -10.26 -10.72
CA GLU A 62 14.14 -11.49 -10.25
C GLU A 62 13.39 -12.78 -10.62
N ASN A 63 12.28 -12.69 -11.34
CA ASN A 63 11.39 -13.83 -11.60
C ASN A 63 10.89 -14.53 -10.32
N ASN A 64 10.82 -13.81 -9.19
CA ASN A 64 10.46 -14.35 -7.89
C ASN A 64 8.93 -14.45 -7.73
N ILE A 65 8.35 -15.56 -8.22
CA ILE A 65 6.90 -15.81 -8.13
C ILE A 65 6.40 -15.91 -6.69
N ALA A 66 7.15 -16.56 -5.81
CA ALA A 66 6.75 -16.73 -4.42
C ALA A 66 6.63 -15.37 -3.71
N GLY A 67 7.58 -14.46 -3.95
CA GLY A 67 7.54 -13.08 -3.44
C GLY A 67 6.33 -12.30 -3.99
N LEU A 68 6.03 -12.42 -5.29
CA LEU A 68 4.84 -11.78 -5.88
C LEU A 68 3.54 -12.31 -5.29
N GLN A 69 3.45 -13.62 -5.03
CA GLN A 69 2.29 -14.26 -4.40
C GLN A 69 2.12 -13.82 -2.95
N GLU A 70 3.22 -13.69 -2.21
CA GLU A 70 3.19 -13.27 -0.82
C GLU A 70 2.73 -11.82 -0.68
N ILE A 71 3.23 -10.91 -1.52
CA ILE A 71 2.70 -9.53 -1.61
C ILE A 71 1.20 -9.57 -1.91
N ASN A 72 0.75 -10.40 -2.86
CA ASN A 72 -0.67 -10.49 -3.22
C ASN A 72 -1.55 -10.95 -2.05
N ARG A 73 -1.06 -11.95 -1.29
CA ARG A 73 -1.74 -12.48 -0.10
C ARG A 73 -1.89 -11.40 0.96
N VAL A 74 -0.82 -10.67 1.25
CA VAL A 74 -0.84 -9.58 2.24
C VAL A 74 -1.78 -8.46 1.79
N LEU A 75 -1.67 -7.99 0.54
CA LEU A 75 -2.54 -6.92 0.01
C LEU A 75 -4.03 -7.28 0.05
N LYS A 76 -4.38 -8.54 -0.24
CA LYS A 76 -5.77 -9.02 -0.18
C LYS A 76 -6.32 -9.15 1.22
N SER A 77 -5.46 -9.24 2.23
CA SER A 77 -5.88 -9.29 3.63
C SER A 77 -6.21 -7.91 4.21
N VAL A 78 -5.85 -6.83 3.51
CA VAL A 78 -6.19 -5.47 3.92
C VAL A 78 -7.68 -5.23 3.58
N PRO A 79 -8.54 -4.93 4.58
CA PRO A 79 -9.92 -4.56 4.30
C PRO A 79 -9.92 -3.31 3.42
N LEU A 80 -10.61 -3.38 2.28
CA LEU A 80 -10.93 -2.16 1.54
C LEU A 80 -12.00 -1.45 2.37
N THR A 81 -11.67 -0.26 2.88
CA THR A 81 -12.70 0.67 3.35
C THR A 81 -13.51 1.08 2.12
N SER A 82 -14.76 0.58 2.07
CA SER A 82 -15.77 0.93 1.08
C SER A 82 -16.34 2.32 1.34
#